data_AF-A0A7W7VF60-F1
#
_entry.id   AF-A0A7W7VF60-F1
#
_cell.length_a   1.000
_cell.length_b   1.000
_cell.length_c   1.000
_cell.angle_alpha   90.00
_cell.angle_beta   90.00
_cell.angle_gamma   90.00
#
_symmetry.space_group_name_H-M   'P 1'
#
loop_
_entity.id
_entity.type
_entity.pdbx_description
1 polymer ?
#
loop_
_entity_poly.entity_id
_entity_poly.type
_entity_poly.pdbx_seq_one_letter_code
_entity_poly.pdbx_strand_id
1 'polypeptide(L)'
;MARAALAGLFVCLLALTGCAALADLGQLREDLETKGYDATSINHDTTNGYSVLSIDVSTADEPTPEDAERIAEVVWTKYPGEIDRLEISINGSVQLAAPYDNLLARFGERPEGMASEDDSSPLTLIVVVVVVAVVFAGLMVLLWRRGRRPPPPVAGPPGYQPGGHFQYPPQPPQG
;
A
#
# COMPACT_ATOMS: atom_id res chain seq x y z
N MET A 1 -27.20 -10.50 -2.59
CA MET A 1 -26.90 -9.06 -2.60
C MET A 1 -26.16 -8.60 -1.33
N ALA A 2 -26.56 -9.03 -0.13
CA ALA A 2 -25.90 -8.65 1.14
C ALA A 2 -24.38 -8.88 1.20
N ARG A 3 -23.86 -9.96 0.59
CA ARG A 3 -22.42 -10.26 0.55
C ARG A 3 -21.59 -9.31 -0.31
N ALA A 4 -22.18 -8.73 -1.36
CA ALA A 4 -21.49 -7.76 -2.22
C ALA A 4 -21.43 -6.38 -1.56
N ALA A 5 -22.49 -5.99 -0.83
CA ALA A 5 -22.52 -4.77 -0.04
C ALA A 5 -21.50 -4.79 1.10
N LEU A 6 -21.35 -5.93 1.79
CA LEU A 6 -20.39 -6.10 2.88
C LEU A 6 -18.93 -6.03 2.40
N ALA A 7 -18.63 -6.64 1.25
CA ALA A 7 -17.30 -6.55 0.64
C ALA A 7 -16.95 -5.12 0.20
N GLY A 8 -17.92 -4.39 -0.38
CA GLY A 8 -17.73 -2.99 -0.75
C GLY A 8 -17.48 -2.09 0.47
N LEU A 9 -18.25 -2.28 1.55
CA LEU A 9 -18.07 -1.55 2.81
C LEU A 9 -16.67 -1.79 3.41
N PHE A 10 -16.20 -3.03 3.38
CA PHE A 10 -14.89 -3.40 3.93
C PHE A 10 -13.73 -2.79 3.12
N VAL A 11 -13.83 -2.77 1.79
CA VAL A 11 -12.85 -2.10 0.92
C VAL A 11 -12.86 -0.59 1.15
N CYS A 12 -14.04 0.03 1.33
CA CYS A 12 -14.11 1.45 1.68
C CYS A 12 -13.44 1.73 3.03
N LEU A 13 -13.71 0.94 4.07
CA LEU A 13 -13.10 1.13 5.39
C LEU A 13 -11.57 1.02 5.35
N LEU A 14 -11.02 0.08 4.59
CA LEU A 14 -9.57 -0.05 4.39
C LEU A 14 -8.97 1.13 3.64
N ALA A 15 -9.69 1.67 2.65
CA ALA A 15 -9.26 2.87 1.94
C ALA A 15 -9.23 4.10 2.87
N LEU A 16 -10.15 4.21 3.83
CA LEU A 16 -10.16 5.32 4.78
C LEU A 16 -9.03 5.24 5.82
N THR A 17 -8.69 4.06 6.34
CA THR A 17 -7.63 3.93 7.37
C THR A 17 -6.22 4.11 6.79
N GLY A 18 -6.01 3.83 5.51
CA GLY A 18 -4.72 4.07 4.86
C GLY A 18 -4.42 5.54 4.57
N CYS A 19 -5.42 6.42 4.55
CA CYS A 19 -5.23 7.81 4.14
C CYS A 19 -4.63 8.72 5.22
N ALA A 20 -4.75 8.40 6.51
CA ALA A 20 -4.31 9.29 7.59
C ALA A 20 -2.78 9.49 7.58
N ALA A 21 -2.00 8.40 7.60
CA ALA A 21 -0.54 8.48 7.56
C ALA A 21 0.00 9.13 6.27
N LEU A 22 -0.73 8.99 5.16
CA LEU A 22 -0.39 9.62 3.88
C LEU A 22 -0.69 11.13 3.87
N ALA A 23 -1.69 11.59 4.63
CA ALA A 23 -2.03 13.01 4.72
C ALA A 23 -0.97 13.80 5.48
N ASP A 24 -0.37 13.22 6.53
CA ASP A 24 0.63 13.89 7.36
C ASP A 24 1.96 14.12 6.60
N LEU A 25 2.39 13.15 5.79
CA LEU A 25 3.54 13.32 4.90
C LEU A 25 3.30 14.38 3.83
N GLY A 26 2.04 14.49 3.37
CA GLY A 26 1.64 15.53 2.41
C GLY A 26 1.80 16.94 2.99
N GLN A 27 1.39 17.16 4.25
CA GLN A 27 1.56 18.45 4.92
C GLN A 27 3.04 18.81 5.12
N LEU A 28 3.88 17.83 5.52
CA LEU A 28 5.32 18.06 5.65
C LEU A 28 5.94 18.48 4.32
N ARG A 29 5.54 17.83 3.22
CA ARG A 29 5.99 18.19 1.87
C ARG A 29 5.59 19.62 1.50
N GLU A 30 4.33 19.98 1.71
CA GLU A 30 3.82 21.33 1.42
C GLU A 30 4.53 22.41 2.25
N ASP A 31 4.82 22.14 3.53
CA ASP A 31 5.58 23.04 4.40
C ASP A 31 7.03 23.24 3.90
N LEU A 32 7.67 22.19 3.37
CA LEU A 32 9.00 22.27 2.77
C LEU A 32 9.00 23.04 1.44
N GLU A 33 8.01 22.77 0.58
CA GLU A 33 7.85 23.46 -0.71
C GLU A 33 7.60 24.96 -0.51
N THR A 34 6.79 25.33 0.49
CA THR A 34 6.54 26.73 0.86
C THR A 34 7.81 27.46 1.31
N LYS A 35 8.80 26.72 1.83
CA LYS A 35 10.13 27.24 2.20
C LYS A 35 11.16 27.21 1.06
N GLY A 36 10.76 26.77 -0.13
CA GLY A 36 11.62 26.72 -1.32
C GLY A 36 12.38 25.40 -1.50
N TYR A 37 12.01 24.35 -0.77
CA TYR A 37 12.63 23.03 -0.87
C TYR A 37 11.66 22.03 -1.52
N ASP A 38 12.06 21.39 -2.61
CA ASP A 38 11.29 20.30 -3.21
C ASP A 38 11.77 18.97 -2.61
N ALA A 39 10.95 18.37 -1.75
CA ALA A 39 11.25 17.09 -1.12
C ALA A 39 11.15 15.96 -2.16
N THR A 40 12.28 15.42 -2.60
CA THR A 40 12.29 14.34 -3.59
C THR A 40 12.03 12.98 -2.94
N SER A 41 12.48 12.78 -1.70
CA SER A 41 12.29 11.55 -0.95
C SER A 41 12.13 11.84 0.54
N ILE A 42 11.16 11.18 1.17
CA ILE A 42 11.02 11.14 2.63
C ILE A 42 10.86 9.66 2.96
N ASN A 43 11.88 9.09 3.59
CA ASN A 43 11.93 7.68 3.91
C ASN A 43 12.07 7.49 5.42
N HIS A 44 11.19 6.69 5.99
CA HIS A 44 11.23 6.33 7.40
C HIS A 44 11.46 4.83 7.52
N ASP A 45 12.64 4.48 8.03
CA ASP A 45 13.04 3.10 8.26
C ASP A 45 13.15 2.84 9.76
N THR A 46 12.36 1.88 10.25
CA THR A 46 12.48 1.38 11.62
C THR A 46 13.10 -0.01 11.59
N THR A 47 14.30 -0.15 12.16
CA THR A 47 15.00 -1.44 12.26
C THR A 47 15.37 -1.71 13.71
N ASN A 48 14.91 -2.84 14.25
CA ASN A 48 15.14 -3.24 15.65
C ASN A 48 14.72 -2.18 16.68
N GLY A 49 13.64 -1.43 16.41
CA GLY A 49 13.17 -0.35 17.28
C GLY A 49 14.04 0.91 17.23
N TYR A 50 14.92 1.04 16.23
CA TYR A 50 15.65 2.26 15.94
C TYR A 50 15.10 2.87 14.64
N SER A 51 14.58 4.09 14.73
CA SER A 51 13.85 4.80 13.68
C SER A 51 14.72 5.88 13.04
N VAL A 52 15.06 5.68 11.77
CA VAL A 52 15.84 6.63 10.96
C VAL A 52 14.93 7.29 9.95
N LEU A 53 14.89 8.63 9.99
CA LEU A 53 14.20 9.45 9.01
C LEU A 53 15.23 10.06 8.06
N SER A 54 15.19 9.65 6.80
CA SER A 54 16.05 10.18 5.74
C SER A 54 15.23 11.04 4.78
N ILE A 55 15.65 12.28 4.59
CA ILE A 55 14.96 13.26 3.75
C ILE A 55 15.93 13.76 2.68
N ASP A 56 15.55 13.51 1.43
CA ASP A 56 16.20 14.12 0.27
C ASP A 56 15.35 15.30 -0.19
N VAL A 57 15.97 16.47 -0.27
CA VAL A 57 15.37 17.69 -0.81
C VAL A 57 16.25 18.25 -1.92
N SER A 58 15.63 19.02 -2.80
CA SER A 58 16.31 19.82 -3.81
C SER A 58 15.96 21.30 -3.66
N THR A 59 16.93 22.15 -3.94
CA THR A 59 16.77 23.62 -3.96
C THR A 59 17.51 24.19 -5.17
N ALA A 60 17.00 25.28 -5.71
CA ALA A 60 17.60 25.98 -6.84
C ALA A 60 18.89 26.74 -6.44
N ASP A 61 19.01 27.11 -5.16
CA ASP A 61 20.14 27.85 -4.62
C ASP A 61 21.27 26.91 -4.17
N GLU A 62 22.46 27.47 -3.90
CA GLU A 62 23.56 26.69 -3.35
C GLU A 62 23.26 26.28 -1.90
N PRO A 63 23.28 24.98 -1.56
CA PRO A 63 22.84 24.52 -0.25
C PRO A 63 23.81 24.96 0.84
N THR A 64 23.25 25.54 1.89
CA THR A 64 23.98 26.01 3.07
C THR A 64 23.68 25.12 4.29
N PRO A 65 24.56 25.10 5.30
CA PRO A 65 24.27 24.42 6.57
C PRO A 65 22.99 24.92 7.25
N GLU A 66 22.68 26.20 7.10
CA GLU A 66 21.46 26.83 7.64
C GLU A 66 20.19 26.28 6.98
N ASP A 67 20.26 25.85 5.72
CA ASP A 67 19.14 25.19 5.04
C ASP A 67 18.79 23.86 5.70
N ALA A 68 19.82 23.07 6.01
CA ALA A 68 19.66 21.78 6.65
C ALA A 68 19.08 21.94 8.07
N GLU A 69 19.49 22.97 8.81
CA GLU A 69 18.91 23.29 10.11
C GLU A 69 17.45 23.73 10.01
N ARG A 70 17.11 24.58 9.03
CA ARG A 70 15.71 25.00 8.79
C ARG A 70 14.81 23.84 8.41
N ILE A 71 15.31 22.88 7.62
CA ILE A 71 14.57 21.66 7.29
C ILE A 71 14.42 20.79 8.54
N ALA A 72 15.49 20.62 9.33
CA ALA A 72 15.46 19.84 10.56
C ALA A 72 14.42 20.36 11.55
N GLU A 73 14.32 21.68 11.72
CA GLU A 73 13.32 22.32 12.58
C GLU A 73 11.88 22.00 12.13
N VAL A 74 11.60 22.09 10.82
CA VAL A 74 10.27 21.77 10.26
C VAL A 74 9.93 20.31 10.52
N VAL A 75 10.87 19.42 10.22
CA VAL A 75 10.68 17.98 10.40
C VAL A 75 10.45 17.66 11.87
N TRP A 76 11.25 18.22 12.78
CA TRP A 76 11.12 18.02 14.22
C TRP A 76 9.75 18.43 14.77
N THR A 77 9.22 19.53 14.25
CA THR A 77 7.98 20.15 14.74
C THR A 77 6.71 19.68 14.04
N LYS A 78 6.81 19.05 12.87
CA LYS A 78 5.65 18.65 12.04
C LYS A 78 5.55 17.16 11.77
N TYR A 79 6.67 16.43 11.79
CA TYR A 79 6.62 14.99 11.54
C TYR A 79 5.95 14.29 12.73
N PRO A 80 4.96 13.40 12.52
CA PRO A 80 4.26 12.72 13.61
C PRO A 80 4.92 11.40 14.05
N GLY A 81 5.96 10.94 13.34
CA GLY A 81 6.64 9.70 13.66
C GLY A 81 7.75 9.87 14.70
N GLU A 82 8.15 8.76 15.32
CA GLU A 82 9.36 8.67 16.13
C GLU A 82 10.61 8.92 15.26
N ILE A 83 11.61 9.62 15.80
CA ILE A 83 12.85 9.94 15.09
C ILE A 83 14.01 9.71 16.07
N ASP A 84 14.74 8.62 15.95
CA ASP A 84 15.99 8.43 16.69
C ASP A 84 17.17 9.13 16.00
N ARG A 85 17.08 9.23 14.67
CA ARG A 85 18.09 9.86 13.83
C ARG A 85 17.45 10.52 12.61
N LEU A 86 17.83 11.77 12.38
CA LEU A 86 17.45 12.53 11.20
C LEU A 86 18.64 12.68 10.27
N GLU A 87 18.45 12.28 9.01
CA GLU A 87 19.39 12.51 7.92
C GLU A 87 18.74 13.43 6.89
N ILE A 88 19.43 14.52 6.55
CA ILE A 88 18.98 15.48 5.54
C ILE A 88 20.05 15.56 4.46
N SER A 89 19.61 15.30 3.23
CA SER A 89 20.39 15.40 2.01
C SER A 89 19.79 16.50 1.14
N ILE A 90 20.62 17.46 0.76
CA ILE A 90 20.21 18.59 -0.10
C ILE A 90 21.01 18.51 -1.38
N ASN A 91 20.32 18.46 -2.53
CA ASN A 91 20.93 18.30 -3.85
C ASN A 91 21.88 17.07 -3.93
N GLY A 92 21.52 15.99 -3.23
CA GLY A 92 22.27 14.72 -3.23
C GLY A 92 23.51 14.68 -2.32
N SER A 93 23.75 15.72 -1.52
CA SER A 93 24.81 15.73 -0.51
C SER A 93 24.21 15.72 0.89
N VAL A 94 24.67 14.81 1.75
CA VAL A 94 24.25 14.77 3.16
C VAL A 94 24.77 16.02 3.87
N GLN A 95 23.85 16.88 4.28
CA GLN A 95 24.17 18.14 4.96
C GLN A 95 24.03 18.03 6.47
N LEU A 96 23.13 17.17 6.96
CA LEU A 96 22.91 16.98 8.39
C LEU A 96 22.64 15.51 8.69
N ALA A 97 23.29 15.01 9.74
CA ALA A 97 22.95 13.75 10.38
C ALA A 97 22.97 13.96 11.89
N ALA A 98 21.79 14.06 12.50
CA ALA A 98 21.64 14.41 13.91
C ALA A 98 20.86 13.32 14.66
N PRO A 99 21.37 12.80 15.80
CA PRO A 99 20.61 11.93 16.67
C PRO A 99 19.55 12.71 17.44
N TYR A 100 18.55 12.01 17.99
CA TYR A 100 17.46 12.57 18.78
C TYR A 100 17.93 13.55 19.85
N ASP A 101 18.92 13.19 20.67
CA ASP A 101 19.43 14.05 21.75
C ASP A 101 19.95 15.40 21.23
N ASN A 102 20.52 15.42 20.01
CA ASN A 102 21.00 16.65 19.40
C ASN A 102 19.84 17.52 18.91
N LEU A 103 18.81 16.90 18.33
CA LEU A 103 17.59 17.58 17.90
C LEU A 103 16.82 18.14 19.11
N LEU A 104 16.69 17.36 20.18
CA LEU A 104 16.06 17.78 21.44
C LEU A 104 16.83 18.94 22.08
N ALA A 105 18.15 18.86 22.14
CA ALA A 105 18.98 19.94 22.68
C ALA A 105 18.90 21.22 21.85
N ARG A 106 18.71 21.12 20.52
CA ARG A 106 18.66 22.26 19.61
C ARG A 106 17.27 22.90 19.52
N PHE A 107 16.23 22.09 19.39
CA PHE A 107 14.87 22.55 19.07
C PHE A 107 13.89 22.43 20.26
N GLY A 108 14.31 21.79 21.36
CA GLY A 108 13.47 21.58 22.52
C GLY A 108 12.50 20.40 22.36
N GLU A 109 11.59 20.28 23.32
CA GLU A 109 10.59 19.21 23.34
C GLU A 109 9.67 19.27 22.12
N ARG A 110 9.33 18.10 21.59
CA ARG A 110 8.39 18.00 20.47
C ARG A 110 6.97 18.32 20.96
N PRO A 111 6.12 18.89 20.10
CA PRO A 111 4.72 19.10 20.43
C PRO A 111 4.04 17.80 20.87
N GLU A 112 3.16 17.89 21.87
CA GLU A 112 2.40 16.74 22.36
C GLU A 112 1.62 16.07 21.22
N GLY A 113 1.66 14.73 21.16
CA GLY A 113 1.02 13.94 20.10
C GLY A 113 1.85 13.70 18.84
N MET A 114 3.11 14.18 18.79
CA MET A 114 4.03 13.91 17.67
C MET A 114 5.05 12.79 17.93
N ALA A 115 5.20 12.38 19.18
CA ALA A 115 5.77 11.09 19.49
C ALA A 115 4.62 10.10 19.42
N SER A 116 4.31 9.61 18.22
CA SER A 116 3.44 8.44 18.12
C SER A 116 4.16 7.32 18.85
N GLU A 117 3.75 7.02 20.09
CA GLU A 117 3.97 5.68 20.64
C GLU A 117 3.56 4.73 19.52
N ASP A 118 4.48 3.86 19.10
CA ASP A 118 4.25 2.87 18.05
C ASP A 118 3.15 1.91 18.53
N ASP A 119 1.92 2.39 18.42
CA ASP A 119 0.69 1.72 18.72
C ASP A 119 0.24 1.04 17.42
N SER A 120 1.20 0.41 16.73
CA SER A 120 0.95 -0.81 15.97
C SER A 120 0.57 -1.93 16.95
N SER A 121 -0.47 -1.65 17.75
CA SER A 121 -1.19 -2.54 18.63
C SER A 121 -1.30 -3.88 17.91
N PRO A 122 -1.00 -5.02 18.56
CA PRO A 122 -1.05 -6.34 17.92
C PRO A 122 -2.41 -6.60 17.26
N LEU A 123 -3.46 -5.92 17.74
CA LEU A 123 -4.78 -5.83 17.12
C LEU A 123 -4.77 -5.31 15.67
N THR A 124 -4.03 -4.24 15.37
CA THR A 124 -3.93 -3.67 14.01
C THR A 124 -3.29 -4.67 13.05
N LEU A 125 -2.21 -5.33 13.48
CA LEU A 125 -1.55 -6.38 12.70
C LEU A 125 -2.49 -7.58 12.48
N ILE A 126 -3.22 -8.01 13.51
CA ILE A 126 -4.24 -9.06 13.40
C ILE A 126 -5.34 -8.65 12.42
N VAL A 127 -5.85 -7.42 12.49
CA VAL A 127 -6.89 -6.93 11.57
C VAL A 127 -6.39 -6.96 10.14
N VAL A 128 -5.17 -6.46 9.87
CA VAL A 128 -4.56 -6.51 8.52
C VAL A 128 -4.40 -7.95 8.04
N VAL A 129 -3.90 -8.86 8.88
CA VAL A 129 -3.76 -10.28 8.52
C VAL A 129 -5.11 -10.92 8.22
N VAL A 130 -6.13 -10.66 9.03
CA VAL A 130 -7.50 -11.16 8.83
C VAL A 130 -8.09 -10.61 7.53
N VAL A 131 -7.91 -9.32 7.25
CA VAL A 131 -8.34 -8.67 5.99
C VAL A 131 -7.70 -9.37 4.80
N VAL A 132 -6.37 -9.51 4.81
CA VAL A 132 -5.61 -10.14 3.71
C VAL A 132 -6.06 -11.59 3.52
N ALA A 133 -6.23 -12.34 4.61
CA ALA A 133 -6.70 -13.72 4.57
C ALA A 133 -8.12 -13.83 3.98
N VAL A 134 -9.04 -12.93 4.34
CA VAL A 134 -10.41 -12.91 3.80
C VAL A 134 -10.39 -12.58 2.30
N VAL A 135 -9.59 -11.61 1.86
CA VAL A 135 -9.43 -11.27 0.44
C VAL A 135 -8.84 -12.44 -0.33
N PHE A 136 -7.79 -13.08 0.19
CA PHE A 136 -7.17 -14.26 -0.42
C PHE A 136 -8.14 -15.43 -0.51
N ALA A 137 -8.88 -15.73 0.55
CA ALA A 137 -9.90 -16.77 0.56
C ALA A 137 -11.02 -16.47 -0.44
N GLY A 138 -11.47 -15.21 -0.52
CA GLY A 138 -12.44 -14.75 -1.50
C GLY A 138 -11.95 -14.95 -2.94
N LEU A 139 -10.72 -14.57 -3.24
CA LEU A 139 -10.07 -14.78 -4.54
C LEU A 139 -9.94 -16.26 -4.87
N MET A 140 -9.44 -17.09 -3.93
CA MET A 140 -9.36 -18.54 -4.08
C MET A 140 -10.71 -19.15 -4.42
N VAL A 141 -11.77 -18.79 -3.68
CA VAL A 141 -13.14 -19.28 -3.95
C VAL A 141 -13.63 -18.83 -5.32
N LEU A 142 -13.33 -17.59 -5.71
CA LEU A 142 -13.75 -17.03 -7.00
C LEU A 142 -13.03 -17.72 -8.16
N LEU A 143 -11.72 -17.95 -8.04
CA LEU A 143 -10.91 -18.69 -9.01
C LEU A 143 -11.37 -20.15 -9.10
N TRP A 144 -11.64 -20.80 -7.96
CA TRP A 144 -12.11 -22.19 -7.93
C TRP A 144 -13.51 -22.32 -8.55
N ARG A 145 -14.40 -21.36 -8.31
CA ARG A 145 -15.70 -21.28 -9.00
C ARG A 145 -15.56 -21.02 -10.49
N ARG A 146 -14.57 -20.24 -10.92
CA ARG A 146 -14.33 -19.93 -12.34
C ARG A 146 -13.74 -21.14 -13.08
N GLY A 147 -12.87 -21.92 -12.43
CA GLY A 147 -12.31 -23.17 -12.97
C GLY A 147 -13.29 -24.34 -13.01
N ARG A 148 -14.34 -24.32 -12.18
CA ARG A 148 -15.45 -25.30 -12.23
C ARG A 148 -16.53 -24.98 -13.26
N ARG A 149 -16.33 -23.96 -14.11
CA ARG A 149 -17.23 -23.77 -15.25
C ARG A 149 -17.07 -24.99 -16.17
N PRO A 150 -18.16 -25.72 -16.49
CA PRO A 150 -18.08 -26.81 -17.45
C PRO A 150 -17.43 -26.28 -18.74
N PRO A 151 -16.51 -27.03 -19.37
CA PRO A 151 -16.02 -26.65 -20.68
C PRO A 151 -17.24 -26.39 -21.59
N PRO A 152 -17.23 -25.33 -22.40
CA PRO A 152 -18.32 -25.07 -23.32
C PRO A 152 -18.59 -26.35 -24.12
N PRO A 153 -19.87 -26.74 -24.32
CA PRO A 153 -20.18 -27.92 -25.10
C PRO A 153 -19.47 -27.78 -26.45
N VAL A 154 -18.56 -28.73 -26.73
CA VAL A 154 -17.85 -28.79 -28.00
C VAL A 154 -18.94 -28.85 -29.07
N ALA A 155 -19.05 -27.80 -29.88
CA ALA A 155 -19.87 -27.84 -31.06
C ALA A 155 -19.32 -29.01 -31.91
N GLY A 156 -20.03 -30.13 -31.91
CA GLY A 156 -19.66 -31.27 -32.74
C GLY A 156 -19.55 -30.82 -34.20
N PRO A 157 -18.71 -31.47 -35.01
CA PRO A 157 -18.59 -31.15 -36.42
C PRO A 157 -20.00 -31.17 -37.07
N PRO A 158 -20.30 -30.21 -37.98
CA PRO A 158 -21.61 -30.12 -38.61
C PRO A 158 -21.86 -31.39 -39.41
N GLY A 159 -22.74 -32.28 -38.91
CA GLY A 159 -23.12 -33.47 -39.68
C GLY A 159 -23.72 -34.65 -38.92
N TYR A 160 -23.67 -34.74 -37.59
CA TYR A 160 -24.23 -35.89 -36.88
C TYR A 160 -25.66 -35.64 -36.40
N GLN A 161 -26.64 -35.91 -37.28
CA GLN A 161 -28.03 -36.12 -36.88
C GLN A 161 -28.23 -37.61 -36.50
N PRO A 162 -28.49 -37.95 -35.23
CA PRO A 162 -28.79 -39.32 -34.84
C PRO A 162 -30.26 -39.62 -35.17
N GLY A 163 -30.51 -40.11 -36.38
CA GLY A 163 -31.87 -40.36 -36.88
C GLY A 163 -31.92 -41.21 -38.14
N GLY A 164 -31.12 -42.27 -38.23
CA GLY A 164 -31.18 -43.23 -39.33
C GLY A 164 -31.99 -44.46 -38.93
N HIS A 165 -33.21 -44.56 -39.43
CA HIS A 165 -34.07 -45.75 -39.35
C HIS A 165 -33.46 -46.85 -40.23
N PHE A 166 -33.12 -48.01 -39.65
CA PHE A 166 -32.64 -49.16 -40.39
C PHE A 166 -33.76 -49.75 -41.25
N GLN A 167 -33.65 -49.60 -42.56
CA GLN A 167 -34.53 -50.25 -43.53
C GLN A 167 -33.93 -51.62 -43.87
N TYR A 168 -34.55 -52.70 -43.39
CA TYR A 168 -34.11 -54.07 -43.68
C TYR A 168 -34.38 -54.44 -45.15
N PRO A 169 -33.47 -55.18 -45.81
CA PRO A 169 -33.69 -55.65 -47.17
C PRO A 169 -34.80 -56.72 -47.23
N PRO A 170 -35.56 -56.80 -48.34
CA PRO A 170 -36.64 -57.77 -48.50
C PRO A 170 -36.10 -59.21 -48.53
N GLN A 171 -36.75 -60.10 -47.79
CA GLN A 171 -36.42 -61.53 -47.76
C GLN A 171 -36.81 -62.21 -49.08
N PRO A 172 -35.98 -63.14 -49.60
CA PRO A 172 -36.31 -63.89 -50.81
C PRO A 172 -37.45 -64.90 -50.55
N PRO A 173 -38.26 -65.19 -51.58
CA PRO A 173 -39.41 -66.09 -51.47
C PRO A 173 -38.96 -67.51 -51.13
N GLN A 174 -39.61 -68.11 -50.15
CA GLN A 174 -39.45 -69.54 -49.83
C GLN A 174 -40.22 -70.35 -50.88
N GLY A 175 -39.51 -71.19 -51.61
CA GLY A 175 -40.07 -72.23 -52.49
C GLY A 175 -40.18 -73.56 -51.75
#